data_AF-A0A969KPT9-F1
#
_entry.id   AF-A0A969KPT9-F1
#
_cell.length_a   1.000
_cell.length_b   1.000
_cell.length_c   1.000
_cell.angle_alpha   90.00
_cell.angle_beta   90.00
_cell.angle_gamma   90.00
#
_symmetry.space_group_name_H-M   'P 1'
#
loop_
_entity.id
_entity.type
_entity.pdbx_description
1 polymer ?
#
loop_
_entity_poly.entity_id
_entity_poly.type
_entity_poly.pdbx_seq_one_letter_code
_entity_poly.pdbx_strand_id
1 'polypeptide(L)' 'MKQFTAQLHDSRRRLNGQFANLGETWRDQEHQKFAQEFQQTLRVLQQFSRSADQQIPFLQRKAQRLREYLNQR' A
#
# COMPACT_ATOMS: atom_id res chain seq x y z
N MET A 1 6.70 3.03 9.22
CA MET A 1 6.43 3.53 7.85
C MET A 1 7.04 2.67 6.76
N LYS A 2 8.37 2.46 6.67
CA LYS A 2 8.95 1.52 5.66
C LYS A 2 8.37 0.11 5.74
N GLN A 3 8.30 -0.44 6.95
CA GLN A 3 7.69 -1.75 7.18
C GLN A 3 6.20 -1.77 6.79
N PHE A 4 5.50 -0.66 7.03
CA PHE A 4 4.09 -0.54 6.70
C PHE A 4 3.87 -0.51 5.17
N THR A 5 4.68 0.24 4.40
CA THR A 5 4.57 0.23 2.93
C THR A 5 4.91 -1.13 2.33
N ALA A 6 5.90 -1.83 2.89
CA ALA A 6 6.20 -3.22 2.53
C ALA A 6 5.02 -4.17 2.80
N GLN A 7 4.44 -4.11 4.01
CA GLN A 7 3.26 -4.92 4.37
C GLN A 7 2.06 -4.61 3.47
N LEU A 8 1.83 -3.34 3.14
CA LEU A 8 0.75 -2.94 2.23
C LEU A 8 0.92 -3.54 0.84
N HIS A 9 2.15 -3.56 0.32
CA HIS A 9 2.46 -4.16 -0.97
C HIS A 9 2.22 -5.69 -0.98
N ASP A 10 2.63 -6.39 0.08
CA ASP A 10 2.41 -7.84 0.20
C ASP A 10 0.92 -8.17 0.33
N SER A 11 0.16 -7.40 1.11
CA SER A 11 -1.30 -7.55 1.21
C SER A 11 -1.97 -7.32 -0.15
N ARG A 12 -1.50 -6.33 -0.92
CA ARG A 12 -2.00 -6.07 -2.28
C ARG A 12 -1.76 -7.25 -3.23
N ARG A 13 -0.59 -7.89 -3.16
CA ARG A 13 -0.27 -9.09 -3.95
C ARG A 13 -1.18 -10.25 -3.60
N ARG A 14 -1.43 -10.49 -2.31
CA ARG A 14 -2.35 -11.53 -1.84
C ARG A 14 -3.78 -11.26 -2.32
N LEU A 15 -4.23 -10.02 -2.22
CA LEU A 15 -5.55 -9.59 -2.66
C LEU A 15 -5.74 -9.85 -4.18
N ASN A 16 -4.73 -9.55 -4.99
CA ASN A 16 -4.74 -9.87 -6.42
C ASN A 16 -4.88 -11.37 -6.71
N GLY A 17 -4.14 -12.21 -5.97
CA GLY A 17 -4.25 -13.66 -6.11
C GLY A 17 -5.63 -14.19 -5.76
N GLN A 18 -6.20 -13.70 -4.65
CA GLN A 18 -7.57 -14.06 -4.24
C GLN A 18 -8.62 -13.64 -5.29
N PHE A 19 -8.47 -12.45 -5.87
CA PHE A 19 -9.35 -11.98 -6.93
C PHE A 19 -9.21 -12.81 -8.22
N ALA A 20 -8.00 -13.22 -8.59
CA ALA A 20 -7.79 -14.11 -9.73
C ALA A 20 -8.49 -15.47 -9.54
N ASN A 21 -8.36 -16.07 -8.35
CA ASN A 21 -9.02 -17.32 -8.01
C ASN A 21 -10.56 -17.17 -8.03
N LEU A 22 -11.09 -16.02 -7.61
CA LEU A 22 -12.52 -15.74 -7.65
C LEU A 22 -13.04 -15.72 -9.10
N GLY A 23 -12.27 -15.19 -10.04
CA GLY A 23 -12.60 -15.20 -11.47
C GLY A 23 -12.62 -16.59 -12.12
N GLU A 24 -12.06 -17.60 -11.45
CA GLU A 24 -12.13 -18.98 -11.95
C GLU A 24 -13.55 -19.56 -11.79
N THR A 25 -14.25 -19.22 -10.71
CA THR A 25 -15.57 -19.75 -10.36
C THR A 25 -16.71 -18.74 -10.55
N TRP A 26 -16.42 -17.44 -10.58
CA TRP A 26 -17.39 -16.36 -10.77
C TRP A 26 -17.09 -15.58 -12.05
N ARG A 27 -17.94 -15.72 -13.07
CA ARG A 27 -17.68 -15.21 -14.44
C ARG A 27 -18.83 -14.44 -15.07
N ASP A 28 -19.80 -14.01 -14.27
CA ASP A 28 -20.95 -13.25 -14.75
C ASP A 28 -20.68 -11.75 -14.85
N GLN A 29 -21.72 -10.98 -15.14
CA GLN A 29 -21.65 -9.52 -15.21
C GLN A 29 -21.35 -8.86 -13.85
N GLU A 30 -21.75 -9.47 -12.74
CA GLU A 30 -21.48 -8.95 -11.40
C GLU A 30 -20.00 -9.06 -11.06
N HIS A 31 -19.35 -10.16 -11.47
CA HIS A 31 -17.89 -10.27 -11.38
C HIS A 31 -17.19 -9.14 -12.16
N GLN A 32 -17.68 -8.78 -13.34
CA GLN A 32 -17.11 -7.68 -14.13
C GLN A 32 -17.28 -6.31 -13.44
N LYS A 33 -18.44 -6.05 -12.84
CA LYS A 33 -18.67 -4.81 -12.05
C LYS A 33 -17.72 -4.75 -10.87
N PHE A 34 -17.64 -5.84 -10.10
CA PHE A 34 -16.73 -5.92 -8.96
C PHE A 34 -15.26 -5.77 -9.37
N ALA A 35 -14.86 -6.30 -10.54
CA ALA A 35 -13.52 -6.12 -11.08
C ALA A 35 -13.12 -4.65 -11.26
N GLN A 36 -14.06 -3.80 -11.66
CA GLN A 36 -13.81 -2.36 -11.84
C GLN A 36 -13.56 -1.66 -10.50
N GLU A 37 -14.40 -1.93 -9.51
CA GLU A 37 -14.25 -1.40 -8.14
C GLU A 37 -12.95 -1.87 -7.49
N PHE A 38 -12.63 -3.16 -7.68
CA PHE A 38 -11.39 -3.77 -7.23
C PHE A 38 -10.16 -3.08 -7.83
N GLN A 39 -10.13 -2.92 -9.15
CA GLN A 39 -9.07 -2.21 -9.87
C GLN A 39 -8.93 -0.75 -9.43
N GLN A 40 -10.03 -0.06 -9.14
CA GLN A 40 -10.01 1.31 -8.62
C GLN A 40 -9.37 1.37 -7.22
N THR A 41 -9.78 0.47 -6.33
CA THR A 41 -9.22 0.37 -4.96
C THR A 41 -7.71 0.13 -5.00
N LEU A 42 -7.26 -0.79 -5.87
CA LEU A 42 -5.84 -1.09 -6.04
C LEU A 42 -5.01 0.09 -6.54
N ARG A 43 -5.59 0.96 -7.39
CA ARG A 43 -4.93 2.19 -7.85
C ARG A 43 -4.77 3.18 -6.69
N VAL A 44 -5.79 3.35 -5.86
CA VAL A 44 -5.74 4.22 -4.67
C VAL A 44 -4.65 3.73 -3.69
N LEU A 45 -4.61 2.44 -3.40
CA LEU A 45 -3.60 1.85 -2.52
C LEU A 45 -2.17 2.03 -3.08
N GLN A 46 -2.00 1.86 -4.40
CA GLN A 46 -0.71 2.08 -5.05
C GLN A 46 -0.27 3.54 -4.97
N GLN A 47 -1.18 4.49 -5.20
CA GLN A 47 -0.89 5.91 -5.10
C GLN A 47 -0.49 6.29 -3.66
N PHE A 48 -1.23 5.80 -2.68
CA PHE A 48 -0.92 6.01 -1.27
C PHE A 48 0.45 5.45 -0.88
N SER A 49 0.80 4.23 -1.32
CA SER A 49 2.12 3.65 -1.07
C SER A 49 3.24 4.55 -1.61
N ARG A 50 3.10 5.07 -2.83
CA ARG A 50 4.08 5.98 -3.44
C ARG A 50 4.23 7.26 -2.62
N SER A 51 3.12 7.87 -2.20
CA SER A 51 3.15 9.07 -1.36
C SER A 51 3.80 8.81 0.00
N ALA A 52 3.53 7.66 0.61
CA ALA A 52 4.18 7.25 1.85
C ALA A 52 5.69 7.07 1.67
N ASP A 53 6.13 6.40 0.59
CA ASP A 53 7.55 6.18 0.29
C ASP A 53 8.31 7.49 0.06
N GLN A 54 7.68 8.49 -0.57
CA GLN A 54 8.24 9.84 -0.73
C GLN A 54 8.42 10.57 0.60
N GLN A 55 7.53 10.36 1.58
CA GLN A 55 7.57 11.07 2.86
C GLN A 55 8.55 10.46 3.87
N ILE A 56 8.84 9.16 3.76
CA ILE A 56 9.70 8.40 4.67
C ILE A 56 11.07 9.09 4.90
N PRO A 57 11.84 9.50 3.88
CA PRO A 57 13.14 10.13 4.08
C PRO A 57 13.07 11.43 4.92
N PHE A 58 12.02 12.23 4.72
CA PHE A 58 11.84 13.48 5.48
C PHE A 58 11.59 13.21 6.95
N LEU A 59 10.74 12.22 7.26
CA LEU A 59 10.48 11.81 8.64
C LEU A 59 11.72 11.21 9.30
N GLN A 60 12.52 10.42 8.56
CA GLN A 60 13.79 9.89 9.06
C GLN A 60 14.78 11.00 9.41
N ARG A 61 14.95 12.01 8.54
CA ARG A 61 15.81 13.18 8.82
C ARG A 61 15.33 13.99 10.02
N LYS A 62 14.02 14.24 10.13
CA LYS A 62 13.44 14.95 11.29
C LYS A 62 13.69 14.19 12.59
N ALA A 63 13.46 12.87 12.59
CA ALA A 63 13.71 12.03 13.76
C ALA A 63 15.19 11.99 14.15
N GLN A 64 16.10 11.94 13.17
CA GLN A 64 17.54 11.99 13.43
C GLN A 64 17.95 13.31 14.12
N ARG A 65 17.52 14.46 13.59
CA ARG A 65 17.83 15.77 14.19
C ARG A 65 17.31 15.92 15.62
N LEU A 66 16.12 15.40 15.90
CA LEU A 66 15.58 15.40 17.27
C LEU A 66 16.45 14.59 18.23
N ARG A 67 16.96 13.42 17.79
CA ARG A 67 17.86 12.59 18.61
C ARG A 67 19.19 13.28 18.85
N GLU A 68 19.76 13.91 17.83
CA GLU A 68 20.99 14.70 17.96
C GLU A 68 20.82 15.83 18.98
N TYR A 69 19.70 16.56 18.93
CA TYR A 69 19.40 17.62 19.90
C TYR A 69 19.24 17.09 21.33
N LEU A 70 18.57 15.95 21.52
CA LEU A 70 18.41 15.32 22.83
C LEU A 70 19.73 14.82 23.41
N ASN A 71 20.65 14.33 22.57
CA ASN A 71 21.96 13.83 23.00
C ASN A 71 22.98 14.95 23.29
N GLN A 72 22.70 16.18 22.89
CA GLN A 72 23.53 17.36 23.15
C GLN A 72 23.16 18.10 24.46
N ARG A 73 22.13 17.63 25.16
CA ARG A 73 21.75 18.08 26.52
C ARG A 73 22.24 17.08 27.56
#